data_AF-A0A2V9BHP5-F1
#
_entry.id   AF-A0A2V9BHP5-F1
#
_cell.length_a   1.000
_cell.length_b   1.000
_cell.length_c   1.000
_cell.angle_alpha   90.00
_cell.angle_beta   90.00
_cell.angle_gamma   90.00
#
_symmetry.space_group_name_H-M   'P 1'
#
loop_
_entity.id
_entity.type
_entity.pdbx_description
1 polymer ?
#
loop_
_entity_poly.entity_id
_entity_poly.type
_entity_poly.pdbx_seq_one_letter_code
_entity_poly.pdbx_strand_id
1 'polypeptide(L)'
;MYHTEKKGLLLVRLWKRYLLVNVKEEEVYEIDPQTVKPAGNNVEWSLADKPSEPLETPEWKTRNVGPMQQVSFRLGKNGSVLQLQIPLKINGQPAY
;
A
#
# COMPACT_ATOMS: atom_id res chain seq x y z
N MET A 1 -5.53 -2.69 6.82
CA MET A 1 -4.28 -2.68 6.03
C MET A 1 -3.56 -3.97 6.34
N TYR A 2 -3.13 -4.70 5.31
CA TYR A 2 -2.39 -5.94 5.46
C TYR A 2 -0.94 -5.70 5.04
N HIS A 3 -0.03 -6.45 5.66
CA HIS A 3 1.39 -6.38 5.38
C HIS A 3 1.92 -7.76 5.00
N THR A 4 2.97 -7.76 4.19
CA THR A 4 3.70 -8.97 3.83
C THR A 4 5.01 -9.03 4.61
N GLU A 5 5.71 -10.18 4.58
CA GLU A 5 7.09 -10.26 5.09
C GLU A 5 8.04 -9.30 4.34
N LYS A 6 7.68 -8.93 3.10
CA LYS A 6 8.41 -7.94 2.30
C LYS A 6 8.11 -6.52 2.79
N LYS A 7 9.06 -5.94 3.52
CA LYS A 7 9.01 -4.55 4.01
C LYS A 7 8.78 -3.56 2.86
N GLY A 8 7.82 -2.66 3.05
CA GLY A 8 7.46 -1.62 2.07
C GLY A 8 6.39 -2.05 1.07
N LEU A 9 5.86 -3.28 1.15
CA LEU A 9 4.73 -3.73 0.36
C LEU A 9 3.50 -3.92 1.24
N LEU A 10 2.45 -3.16 0.93
CA LEU A 10 1.21 -3.09 1.71
C LEU A 10 0.02 -3.41 0.82
N LEU A 11 -0.95 -4.16 1.36
CA LEU A 11 -2.26 -4.30 0.74
C LEU A 11 -3.28 -3.49 1.54
N VAL A 12 -3.79 -2.42 0.92
CA VAL A 12 -4.72 -1.48 1.55
C VAL A 12 -6.13 -1.75 1.02
N ARG A 13 -7.05 -2.11 1.90
CA ARG A 13 -8.47 -2.24 1.57
C ARG A 13 -9.17 -0.91 1.79
N LEU A 14 -9.73 -0.35 0.72
CA LEU A 14 -10.57 0.86 0.74
C LEU A 14 -11.97 0.48 0.24
N TRP A 15 -12.93 0.32 1.16
CA TRP A 15 -14.28 -0.18 0.84
C TRP A 15 -14.23 -1.51 0.05
N LYS A 16 -14.60 -1.47 -1.24
CA LYS A 16 -14.66 -2.62 -2.16
C LYS A 16 -13.40 -2.74 -3.02
N ARG A 17 -12.40 -1.88 -2.83
CA ARG A 17 -11.15 -1.84 -3.60
C ARG A 17 -9.99 -2.36 -2.77
N TYR A 18 -9.06 -3.03 -3.42
CA TYR A 18 -7.77 -3.40 -2.86
C TYR A 18 -6.67 -2.67 -3.62
N LEU A 19 -5.78 -2.01 -2.90
CA LEU A 19 -4.62 -1.33 -3.47
C LEU A 19 -3.36 -2.03 -2.98
N LEU A 20 -2.55 -2.53 -3.89
CA LEU A 20 -1.18 -2.95 -3.58
C LEU A 20 -0.29 -1.71 -3.66
N VAL A 21 0.21 -1.27 -2.52
CA VAL A 21 1.08 -0.09 -2.40
C VAL A 21 2.52 -0.55 -2.18
N ASN A 22 3.37 -0.26 -3.15
CA ASN A 22 4.82 -0.47 -3.05
C ASN A 22 5.49 0.86 -2.72
N VAL A 23 5.77 1.06 -1.43
CA VAL A 23 6.32 2.32 -0.91
C VAL A 23 7.74 2.60 -1.43
N LYS A 24 8.50 1.55 -1.74
CA LYS A 24 9.90 1.69 -2.20
C LYS A 24 9.99 2.20 -3.63
N GLU A 25 9.10 1.71 -4.48
CA GLU A 25 9.07 2.07 -5.90
C GLU A 25 8.09 3.23 -6.18
N GLU A 26 7.37 3.70 -5.16
CA GLU A 26 6.32 4.73 -5.28
C GLU A 26 5.15 4.35 -6.21
N GLU A 27 4.87 3.04 -6.28
CA GLU A 27 3.87 2.48 -7.18
C GLU A 27 2.63 1.99 -6.42
N VAL A 28 1.46 2.12 -7.06
CA VAL A 28 0.19 1.61 -6.54
C VAL A 28 -0.50 0.83 -7.63
N TYR A 29 -1.01 -0.35 -7.31
CA TYR A 29 -1.77 -1.18 -8.23
C TYR A 29 -3.16 -1.41 -7.68
N GLU A 30 -4.18 -1.29 -8.53
CA GLU A 30 -5.53 -1.71 -8.17
C GLU A 30 -5.69 -3.20 -8.39
N ILE A 31 -5.93 -3.93 -7.31
CA ILE A 31 -6.07 -5.38 -7.33
C ILE A 31 -7.54 -5.74 -7.52
N ASP A 32 -7.80 -6.71 -8.40
CA ASP A 32 -9.13 -7.31 -8.53
C ASP A 32 -9.55 -7.94 -7.19
N PRO A 33 -10.61 -7.44 -6.54
CA PRO A 33 -11.06 -7.97 -5.26
C PRO A 33 -11.44 -9.46 -5.29
N GLN A 34 -11.78 -10.03 -6.46
CA GLN A 34 -12.11 -11.44 -6.61
C GLN A 34 -10.88 -12.36 -6.45
N THR A 35 -9.67 -11.83 -6.65
CA THR A 35 -8.41 -12.57 -6.48
C THR A 35 -7.95 -12.65 -5.02
N VAL A 36 -8.55 -11.83 -4.13
CA VAL A 36 -8.18 -11.75 -2.72
C VAL A 36 -9.04 -12.71 -1.89
N LYS A 37 -8.40 -13.73 -1.30
CA LYS A 37 -9.10 -14.75 -0.49
C LYS A 37 -9.00 -14.42 1.00
N PRO A 38 -10.11 -14.36 1.74
CA PRO A 38 -10.06 -14.18 3.20
C PRO A 38 -9.37 -15.36 3.89
N ALA A 39 -8.50 -15.07 4.86
CA ALA A 39 -7.77 -16.06 5.66
C ALA A 39 -7.74 -15.64 7.14
N GLY A 40 -8.85 -15.89 7.85
CA GLY A 40 -9.03 -15.41 9.22
C GLY A 40 -8.99 -13.88 9.29
N ASN A 41 -8.05 -13.33 10.07
CA ASN A 41 -7.82 -11.87 10.14
C ASN A 41 -6.90 -11.35 9.03
N ASN A 42 -6.41 -12.24 8.16
CA ASN A 42 -5.52 -11.94 7.04
C ASN A 42 -6.23 -12.19 5.71
N VAL A 43 -5.48 -12.00 4.63
CA VAL A 43 -5.89 -12.37 3.27
C VAL A 43 -4.75 -13.10 2.57
N GLU A 44 -5.11 -13.99 1.67
CA GLU A 44 -4.21 -14.61 0.72
C GLU A 44 -4.41 -13.96 -0.65
N TRP A 45 -3.30 -13.63 -1.30
CA TRP A 45 -3.29 -13.04 -2.63
C TRP A 45 -1.95 -13.36 -3.33
N SER A 46 -1.99 -13.64 -4.63
CA SER A 46 -0.81 -14.03 -5.40
C SER A 46 -0.20 -12.83 -6.13
N LEU A 47 1.13 -12.73 -6.11
CA LEU A 47 1.84 -11.75 -6.95
C LEU A 47 1.65 -12.00 -8.46
N ALA A 48 1.24 -13.21 -8.86
CA ALA A 48 0.88 -13.50 -10.25
C ALA A 48 -0.39 -12.78 -10.70
N ASP A 49 -1.26 -12.40 -9.75
CA ASP A 49 -2.48 -11.64 -10.00
C ASP A 49 -2.23 -10.12 -9.98
N LYS A 50 -0.96 -9.69 -9.88
CA LYS A 50 -0.57 -8.28 -9.92
C LYS A 50 -0.81 -7.72 -11.33
N PRO A 51 -1.54 -6.60 -11.48
CA PRO A 51 -1.64 -5.91 -12.76
C PRO A 51 -0.27 -5.48 -13.29
N SER A 52 -0.12 -5.42 -14.61
CA SER A 52 1.11 -4.99 -15.26
C SER A 52 1.38 -3.50 -15.10
N GLU A 53 0.32 -2.68 -15.10
CA GLU A 53 0.43 -1.23 -15.05
C GLU A 53 0.05 -0.69 -13.67
N PRO A 54 0.90 0.16 -13.05
CA PRO A 54 0.52 0.88 -11.85
C PRO A 54 -0.51 1.98 -12.18
N LEU A 55 -1.30 2.35 -11.18
CA LEU A 55 -2.07 3.59 -11.18
C LEU A 55 -1.13 4.78 -11.23
N GLU A 56 -1.55 5.83 -11.92
CA GLU A 56 -0.87 7.13 -11.84
C GLU A 56 -1.01 7.70 -10.42
N THR A 57 0.11 8.03 -9.78
CA THR A 57 0.17 8.48 -8.38
C THR A 57 0.82 9.85 -8.25
N PRO A 58 0.22 10.92 -8.79
CA PRO A 58 0.83 12.24 -8.73
C PRO A 58 0.91 12.72 -7.28
N GLU A 59 1.82 13.67 -7.04
CA GLU A 59 2.03 14.30 -5.73
C GLU A 59 2.49 13.32 -4.63
N TRP A 60 3.17 12.23 -5.01
CA TRP A 60 3.77 11.30 -4.05
C TRP A 60 4.73 12.02 -3.10
N LYS A 61 4.53 11.82 -1.80
CA LYS A 61 5.30 12.43 -0.72
C LYS A 61 5.53 11.43 0.40
N THR A 62 6.78 11.35 0.83
CA THR A 62 7.19 10.58 2.00
C THR A 62 7.75 11.53 3.05
N ARG A 63 7.24 11.46 4.28
CA ARG A 63 7.68 12.29 5.41
C ARG A 63 7.97 11.43 6.62
N ASN A 64 9.11 11.67 7.27
CA ASN A 64 9.34 11.16 8.62
C ASN A 64 8.59 12.05 9.61
N VAL A 65 7.77 11.45 10.48
CA VAL A 65 6.97 12.15 11.50
C VAL A 65 7.24 11.58 12.90
N GLY A 66 8.48 11.16 13.16
CA GLY A 66 8.94 10.61 14.43
C GLY A 66 8.85 9.08 14.44
N PRO A 67 7.99 8.46 15.27
CA PRO A 67 7.84 7.00 15.32
C PRO A 67 7.10 6.40 14.10
N MET A 68 6.81 7.21 13.09
CA MET A 68 6.07 6.81 11.90
C MET A 68 6.66 7.46 10.65
N GLN A 69 6.46 6.78 9.52
CA GLN A 69 6.61 7.32 8.19
C GLN A 69 5.21 7.61 7.63
N GLN A 70 4.99 8.84 7.20
CA GLN A 70 3.79 9.23 6.48
C GLN A 70 4.06 9.16 4.98
N VAL A 71 3.27 8.37 4.27
CA VAL A 71 3.28 8.27 2.81
C VAL A 71 1.96 8.81 2.29
N SER A 72 1.99 9.73 1.34
CA SER A 72 0.76 10.28 0.74
C SER A 72 0.91 10.45 -0.76
N PHE A 73 -0.15 10.13 -1.51
CA PHE A 73 -0.20 10.28 -2.95
C PHE A 73 -1.65 10.45 -3.41
N ARG A 74 -1.85 11.01 -4.60
CA ARG A 74 -3.17 11.12 -5.22
C ARG A 74 -3.46 9.90 -6.07
N LEU A 75 -4.69 9.41 -6.09
CA LEU A 75 -5.12 8.28 -6.93
C LEU A 75 -5.55 8.76 -8.32
N GLY A 76 -4.61 8.88 -9.26
CA GLY A 76 -4.82 9.51 -10.57
C GLY A 76 -4.87 11.03 -10.51
N LYS A 77 -4.87 11.71 -11.66
CA LYS A 77 -4.79 13.19 -11.75
C LYS A 77 -5.90 13.92 -10.97
N ASN A 78 -7.11 13.39 -11.00
CA ASN A 78 -8.30 14.02 -10.41
C ASN A 78 -8.87 13.26 -9.20
N GLY A 79 -8.15 12.26 -8.69
CA GLY A 79 -8.65 11.44 -7.58
C GLY A 79 -8.37 12.02 -6.20
N SER A 80 -8.79 11.26 -5.19
CA SER A 80 -8.56 11.56 -3.79
C SER A 80 -7.12 11.29 -3.37
N VAL A 81 -6.64 12.03 -2.37
CA VAL A 81 -5.36 11.76 -1.71
C VAL A 81 -5.53 10.63 -0.71
N LEU A 82 -4.72 9.59 -0.85
CA LEU A 82 -4.54 8.56 0.17
C LEU A 82 -3.33 8.94 1.02
N GLN A 83 -3.50 8.93 2.35
CA GLN A 83 -2.42 9.10 3.30
C GLN A 83 -2.32 7.84 4.18
N LEU A 84 -1.14 7.25 4.21
CA LEU A 84 -0.79 6.09 5.01
C LEU A 84 0.18 6.51 6.11
N GLN A 85 -0.07 6.01 7.33
CA GLN A 85 0.86 6.14 8.44
C GLN A 85 1.45 4.76 8.73
N ILE A 86 2.75 4.62 8.53
CA ILE A 86 3.50 3.37 8.66
C ILE A 86 4.35 3.47 9.92
N PRO A 87 4.05 2.70 10.97
CA PRO A 87 4.87 2.67 12.18
C PRO A 87 6.28 2.18 11.87
N LEU A 88 7.28 2.85 12.46
CA LEU A 88 8.69 2.51 12.33
C LEU A 88 9.24 1.91 13.62
N LYS A 89 10.21 1.01 13.48
CA LYS A 89 11.12 0.60 14.56
C LYS A 89 12.18 1.68 14.77
N ILE A 90 12.94 1.57 15.87
CA ILE A 90 14.06 2.48 16.19
C ILE A 90 15.10 2.52 15.05
N ASN A 91 15.25 1.43 14.30
CA ASN A 91 16.17 1.35 13.15
C ASN A 91 15.59 1.97 11.85
N GLY A 92 14.43 2.62 11.90
CA GLY A 92 13.77 3.25 10.76
C GLY A 92 13.06 2.30 9.80
N GLN A 93 13.05 0.98 10.05
CA GLN A 93 12.31 0.02 9.24
C GLN A 93 10.84 -0.08 9.68
N PRO A 94 9.91 -0.48 8.79
CA PRO A 94 8.53 -0.74 9.18
C PRO A 94 8.42 -1.76 10.34
N ALA A 95 7.45 -1.52 11.23
CA ALA A 95 7.27 -2.29 12.46
C ALA A 95 6.59 -3.66 12.26
N TYR A 96 5.82 -3.81 11.18
CA TYR A 96 5.41 -5.11 10.63
C TYR A 96 6.58 -5.74 9.91
#